data_AF-A0AAE9MTW0-F1
#
_entry.id   AF-A0AAE9MTW0-F1
#
_cell.length_a   1.000
_cell.length_b   1.000
_cell.length_c   1.000
_cell.angle_alpha   90.00
_cell.angle_beta   90.00
_cell.angle_gamma   90.00
#
_symmetry.space_group_name_H-M   'P 1'
#
loop_
_entity.id
_entity.type
_entity.pdbx_description
1 polymer ?
#
loop_
_entity_poly.entity_id
_entity_poly.type
_entity_poly.pdbx_seq_one_letter_code
_entity_poly.pdbx_strand_id
1 'polypeptide(L)'
;MNFVFILILPLVFLLYALFSKEQGGKFTVFLLGILGGIVSLIIVSFFPLSDLQISSSFAAHLWRFFFQYFFLHALFGLIFFFLVSFSLSEETLSNSFSAIFGIFSSVFAYLFYKNINTPDSTELISFLTIIIGSILIFDFVYYILSSNLTISMDFIIYAIAFISFIVFTFLGSYSLAAWYLSVSSTMYIFISCGVLLLGVSLNIVRNRL
;
A
#
# COMPACT_ATOMS: atom_id res chain seq x y z
N MET A 1 -16.21 -17.24 -3.28
CA MET A 1 -14.90 -16.58 -3.50
C MET A 1 -13.94 -17.05 -2.43
N ASN A 2 -12.70 -17.45 -2.76
CA ASN A 2 -11.80 -18.17 -1.85
C ASN A 2 -11.38 -17.28 -0.67
N PHE A 3 -11.72 -17.67 0.57
CA PHE A 3 -11.28 -17.02 1.82
C PHE A 3 -9.74 -16.85 1.88
N VAL A 4 -9.01 -17.67 1.14
CA VAL A 4 -7.54 -17.63 0.97
C VAL A 4 -7.03 -16.26 0.50
N PHE A 5 -7.82 -15.47 -0.24
CA PHE A 5 -7.37 -14.16 -0.74
C PHE A 5 -6.93 -13.23 0.39
N ILE A 6 -7.59 -13.27 1.55
CA ILE A 6 -7.26 -12.42 2.71
C ILE A 6 -5.83 -12.63 3.21
N LEU A 7 -5.24 -13.79 2.95
CA LEU A 7 -3.90 -14.16 3.40
C LEU A 7 -2.80 -13.73 2.43
N ILE A 8 -3.13 -13.27 1.21
CA ILE A 8 -2.12 -12.97 0.18
C ILE A 8 -1.15 -11.89 0.65
N LEU A 9 -1.63 -10.75 1.14
CA LEU A 9 -0.75 -9.66 1.61
C LEU A 9 0.12 -10.09 2.81
N PRO A 10 -0.43 -10.72 3.87
CA PRO A 10 0.38 -11.28 4.94
C PRO A 10 1.42 -12.31 4.45
N LEU A 11 1.07 -13.19 3.52
CA LEU A 11 1.99 -14.19 2.96
C LEU A 11 3.10 -13.53 2.15
N VAL A 12 2.79 -12.53 1.32
CA VAL A 12 3.79 -11.77 0.56
C VAL A 12 4.74 -11.04 1.51
N PHE A 13 4.22 -10.44 2.59
CA PHE A 13 5.06 -9.86 3.63
C PHE A 13 5.97 -10.89 4.29
N LEU A 14 5.45 -12.07 4.66
CA LEU A 14 6.26 -13.14 5.26
C LEU A 14 7.37 -13.62 4.32
N LEU A 15 7.04 -13.83 3.03
CA LEU A 15 8.04 -14.17 2.01
C LEU A 15 9.11 -13.08 1.92
N TYR A 16 8.70 -11.82 1.82
CA TYR A 16 9.63 -10.69 1.79
C TYR A 16 10.52 -10.66 3.04
N ALA A 17 9.96 -10.83 4.24
CA ALA A 17 10.69 -10.80 5.50
C ALA A 17 11.69 -11.96 5.61
N LEU A 18 11.34 -13.15 5.12
CA LEU A 18 12.21 -14.33 5.09
C LEU A 18 13.43 -14.15 4.18
N PHE A 19 13.26 -13.48 3.04
CA PHE A 19 14.35 -13.28 2.06
C PHE A 19 15.14 -11.98 2.28
N SER A 20 14.69 -11.11 3.19
CA SER A 20 15.39 -9.88 3.52
C SER A 20 16.51 -10.14 4.54
N LYS A 21 17.70 -9.59 4.28
CA LYS A 21 18.91 -9.85 5.10
C LYS A 21 18.86 -9.24 6.51
N GLU A 22 17.97 -8.28 6.78
CA GLU A 22 17.87 -7.61 8.09
C GLU A 22 16.75 -8.27 8.93
N GLN A 23 17.09 -8.76 10.12
CA GLN A 23 16.18 -9.61 10.93
C GLN A 23 15.55 -8.92 12.16
N GLY A 24 15.85 -7.65 12.45
CA GLY A 24 15.30 -6.96 13.63
C GLY A 24 13.95 -6.30 13.38
N GLY A 25 12.93 -6.56 14.22
CA GLY A 25 11.75 -5.70 14.39
C GLY A 25 10.65 -5.70 13.31
N LYS A 26 10.89 -6.24 12.10
CA LYS A 26 9.95 -6.21 10.96
C LYS A 26 8.56 -6.75 11.28
N PHE A 27 8.48 -7.89 11.96
CA PHE A 27 7.20 -8.50 12.30
C PHE A 27 6.41 -7.64 13.31
N THR A 28 7.08 -7.10 14.32
CA THR A 28 6.46 -6.18 15.29
C THR A 28 5.94 -4.93 14.58
N VAL A 29 6.74 -4.35 13.68
CA VAL A 29 6.35 -3.18 12.88
C VAL A 29 5.18 -3.49 11.94
N PHE A 30 5.12 -4.70 11.38
CA PHE A 30 3.96 -5.16 10.62
C PHE A 30 2.68 -5.26 11.47
N LEU A 31 2.77 -5.80 12.70
CA LEU A 31 1.63 -5.82 13.62
C LEU A 31 1.17 -4.41 14.01
N LEU A 32 2.11 -3.50 14.27
CA LEU A 32 1.80 -2.09 14.48
C LEU A 32 1.13 -1.46 13.25
N GLY A 33 1.58 -1.84 12.06
CA GLY A 33 0.93 -1.48 10.80
C GLY A 33 -0.52 -1.96 10.72
N ILE A 34 -0.81 -3.21 11.11
CA ILE A 34 -2.20 -3.73 11.16
C ILE A 34 -3.05 -2.87 12.09
N LEU A 35 -2.56 -2.56 13.29
CA LEU A 35 -3.27 -1.69 14.23
C LEU A 35 -3.51 -0.29 13.65
N GLY A 36 -2.48 0.31 13.05
CA GLY A 36 -2.60 1.60 12.36
C GLY A 36 -3.60 1.57 11.21
N GLY A 37 -3.66 0.46 10.48
CA GLY A 37 -4.63 0.27 9.40
C GLY A 37 -6.07 0.14 9.92
N ILE A 38 -6.31 -0.56 11.03
CA ILE A 38 -7.61 -0.62 11.71
C ILE A 38 -8.04 0.77 12.17
N VAL A 39 -7.12 1.52 12.81
CA VAL A 39 -7.38 2.91 13.21
C VAL A 39 -7.72 3.77 11.99
N SER A 40 -6.99 3.61 10.89
CA SER A 40 -7.28 4.33 9.64
C SER A 40 -8.67 3.99 9.09
N LEU A 41 -9.10 2.73 9.14
CA LEU A 41 -10.43 2.29 8.69
C LEU A 41 -11.53 2.95 9.53
N ILE A 42 -11.35 2.99 10.85
CA ILE A 42 -12.26 3.67 11.77
C ILE A 42 -12.35 5.16 11.42
N ILE A 43 -11.20 5.84 11.27
CA ILE A 43 -11.17 7.28 10.96
C ILE A 43 -11.84 7.54 9.60
N VAL A 44 -11.47 6.80 8.57
CA VAL A 44 -12.02 6.95 7.21
C VAL A 44 -13.53 6.68 7.18
N SER A 45 -14.06 5.82 8.05
CA SER A 45 -15.50 5.58 8.15
C SER A 45 -16.31 6.81 8.56
N PHE A 46 -15.69 7.79 9.25
CA PHE A 46 -16.33 9.07 9.59
C PHE A 46 -16.34 10.08 8.45
N PHE A 47 -15.64 9.81 7.35
CA PHE A 47 -15.64 10.65 6.14
C PHE A 47 -16.41 9.94 5.02
N PRO A 48 -17.76 9.93 5.05
CA PRO A 48 -18.53 9.40 3.94
C PRO A 48 -18.26 10.26 2.71
N LEU A 49 -17.51 9.72 1.74
CA LEU A 49 -17.30 10.33 0.41
C LEU A 49 -18.58 10.19 -0.45
N SER A 50 -19.75 10.42 0.15
CA SER A 50 -21.08 10.26 -0.47
C SER A 50 -21.27 11.14 -1.70
N ASP A 51 -20.65 12.31 -1.72
CA ASP A 51 -20.74 13.26 -2.84
C ASP A 51 -20.01 12.78 -4.12
N LEU A 52 -19.23 11.70 -4.03
CA LEU A 52 -18.53 11.06 -5.17
C LEU A 52 -19.20 9.74 -5.60
N GLN A 53 -20.38 9.39 -5.06
CA GLN A 53 -20.91 8.03 -5.17
C GLN A 53 -21.49 7.68 -6.55
N ILE A 54 -22.03 8.64 -7.30
CA ILE A 54 -22.66 8.38 -8.60
C ILE A 54 -22.32 9.51 -9.56
N SER A 55 -21.15 9.42 -10.19
CA SER A 55 -20.74 10.38 -11.22
C SER A 55 -20.30 9.61 -12.45
N SER A 56 -20.75 10.01 -13.64
CA SER A 56 -20.24 9.44 -14.90
C SER A 56 -18.80 9.91 -15.22
N SER A 57 -18.26 10.82 -14.41
CA SER A 57 -16.92 11.37 -14.59
C SER A 57 -15.84 10.38 -14.13
N PHE A 58 -14.95 10.05 -15.05
CA PHE A 58 -13.72 9.31 -14.77
C PHE A 58 -12.87 9.98 -13.68
N ALA A 59 -12.75 11.30 -13.72
CA ALA A 59 -11.98 12.05 -12.72
C ALA A 59 -12.56 11.92 -11.31
N ALA A 60 -13.89 11.93 -11.18
CA ALA A 60 -14.55 11.77 -9.89
C ALA A 60 -14.27 10.37 -9.29
N HIS A 61 -14.35 9.32 -10.11
CA HIS A 61 -14.03 7.96 -9.68
C HIS A 61 -12.55 7.76 -9.35
N LEU A 62 -11.65 8.39 -10.12
CA LEU A 62 -10.22 8.37 -9.85
C LEU A 62 -9.92 8.93 -8.46
N TRP A 63 -10.40 10.14 -8.16
CA TRP A 63 -10.18 10.75 -6.85
C TRP A 63 -10.84 9.96 -5.73
N ARG A 64 -12.05 9.43 -5.96
CA ARG A 64 -12.74 8.57 -4.99
C ARG A 64 -11.87 7.36 -4.62
N PHE A 65 -11.42 6.59 -5.60
CA PHE A 65 -10.60 5.41 -5.34
C PHE A 65 -9.26 5.77 -4.73
N PHE A 66 -8.64 6.86 -5.17
CA PHE A 66 -7.38 7.33 -4.59
C PHE A 66 -7.51 7.65 -3.10
N PHE A 67 -8.49 8.48 -2.72
CA PHE A 67 -8.69 8.85 -1.32
C PHE A 67 -9.19 7.69 -0.47
N GLN A 68 -10.18 6.95 -0.96
CA GLN A 68 -10.87 5.93 -0.19
C GLN A 68 -10.03 4.66 0.00
N TYR A 69 -9.26 4.25 -1.00
CA TYR A 69 -8.56 2.96 -0.95
C TYR A 69 -7.06 3.08 -0.66
N PHE A 70 -6.45 4.24 -0.92
CA PHE A 70 -4.99 4.39 -0.83
C PHE A 70 -4.57 5.51 0.13
N PHE A 71 -4.87 6.77 -0.23
CA PHE A 71 -4.24 7.93 0.37
C PHE A 71 -4.59 8.10 1.85
N LEU A 72 -5.87 8.05 2.22
CA LEU A 72 -6.27 8.28 3.60
C LEU A 72 -5.79 7.15 4.53
N HIS A 73 -5.83 5.91 4.05
CA HIS A 73 -5.32 4.76 4.80
C HIS A 73 -3.81 4.85 5.03
N ALA A 74 -3.06 5.19 3.99
CA ALA A 74 -1.62 5.41 4.13
C ALA A 74 -1.34 6.59 5.07
N LEU A 75 -2.03 7.72 4.91
CA LEU A 75 -1.82 8.91 5.73
C LEU A 75 -2.11 8.64 7.22
N PHE A 76 -3.31 8.18 7.57
CA PHE A 76 -3.69 7.96 8.97
C PHE A 76 -2.97 6.77 9.59
N GLY A 77 -2.80 5.69 8.83
CA GLY A 77 -2.04 4.52 9.29
C GLY A 77 -0.58 4.89 9.59
N LEU A 78 0.03 5.74 8.76
CA LEU A 78 1.40 6.20 8.97
C LEU A 78 1.52 7.22 10.09
N ILE A 79 0.58 8.16 10.24
CA ILE A 79 0.58 9.07 11.39
C ILE A 79 0.56 8.27 12.69
N PHE A 80 -0.29 7.25 12.78
CA PHE A 80 -0.33 6.37 13.94
C PHE A 80 0.98 5.61 14.13
N PHE A 81 1.53 5.06 13.05
CA PHE A 81 2.83 4.40 13.08
C PHE A 81 3.94 5.33 13.57
N PHE A 82 3.99 6.58 13.11
CA PHE A 82 5.00 7.54 13.51
C PHE A 82 4.90 7.93 14.98
N LEU A 83 3.67 8.15 15.48
CA LEU A 83 3.46 8.42 16.91
C LEU A 83 4.00 7.29 17.78
N VAL A 84 3.85 6.04 17.32
CA VAL A 84 4.37 4.86 18.01
C VAL A 84 5.87 4.68 17.79
N SER A 85 6.41 4.98 16.61
CA SER A 85 7.83 4.83 16.27
C SER A 85 8.70 5.83 17.02
N PHE A 86 8.24 7.07 17.24
CA PHE A 86 8.92 8.05 18.10
C PHE A 86 9.11 7.53 19.53
N SER A 87 8.27 6.59 19.97
CA SER A 87 8.39 5.95 21.28
C SER A 87 9.27 4.70 21.28
N LEU A 88 9.58 4.08 20.13
CA LEU A 88 10.11 2.71 20.05
C LEU A 88 11.48 2.57 19.36
N SER A 89 12.33 3.60 19.40
CA SER A 89 13.71 3.65 18.84
C SER A 89 13.82 3.76 17.31
N GLU A 90 14.97 4.25 16.83
CA GLU A 90 15.28 4.54 15.41
C GLU A 90 15.17 3.30 14.50
N GLU A 91 15.39 2.08 15.01
CA GLU A 91 15.24 0.82 14.26
C GLU A 91 13.81 0.55 13.77
N THR A 92 12.81 1.26 14.32
CA THR A 92 11.42 1.13 13.84
C THR A 92 11.21 1.88 12.52
N LEU A 93 11.90 3.00 12.28
CA LEU A 93 11.77 3.80 11.06
C LEU A 93 12.37 3.10 9.84
N SER A 94 13.49 2.39 10.01
CA SER A 94 14.10 1.58 8.94
C SER A 94 13.18 0.45 8.47
N ASN A 95 12.28 -0.01 9.32
CA ASN A 95 11.30 -1.05 9.03
C ASN A 95 9.92 -0.52 8.61
N SER A 96 9.81 0.78 8.32
CA SER A 96 8.56 1.46 7.98
C SER A 96 7.80 0.85 6.80
N PHE A 97 8.48 0.22 5.82
CA PHE A 97 7.83 -0.53 4.74
C PHE A 97 6.96 -1.70 5.30
N SER A 98 7.37 -2.32 6.41
CA SER A 98 6.62 -3.40 7.07
C SER A 98 5.32 -2.86 7.66
N ALA A 99 5.33 -1.62 8.15
CA ALA A 99 4.12 -0.95 8.66
C ALA A 99 3.13 -0.71 7.52
N ILE A 100 3.59 -0.27 6.35
CA ILE A 100 2.73 -0.09 5.17
C ILE A 100 2.10 -1.42 4.74
N PHE A 101 2.87 -2.51 4.73
CA PHE A 101 2.32 -3.86 4.49
C PHE A 101 1.22 -4.22 5.49
N GLY A 102 1.42 -3.94 6.79
CA GLY A 102 0.43 -4.18 7.84
C GLY A 102 -0.85 -3.36 7.64
N ILE A 103 -0.71 -2.05 7.37
CA ILE A 103 -1.82 -1.13 7.14
C ILE A 103 -2.70 -1.67 6.02
N PHE A 104 -2.10 -1.94 4.85
CA PHE A 104 -2.86 -2.38 3.69
C PHE A 104 -3.36 -3.82 3.79
N SER A 105 -2.77 -4.67 4.64
CA SER A 105 -3.34 -5.99 4.95
C SER A 105 -4.71 -5.85 5.64
N SER A 106 -4.85 -4.92 6.59
CA SER A 106 -6.13 -4.67 7.27
C SER A 106 -7.16 -4.02 6.34
N VAL A 107 -6.73 -3.07 5.51
CA VAL A 107 -7.59 -2.42 4.49
C VAL A 107 -8.10 -3.45 3.49
N PHE A 108 -7.22 -4.32 3.01
CA PHE A 108 -7.60 -5.39 2.10
C PHE A 108 -8.60 -6.37 2.74
N ALA A 109 -8.39 -6.77 4.00
CA ALA A 109 -9.31 -7.62 4.73
C ALA A 109 -10.72 -7.00 4.80
N TYR A 110 -10.80 -5.69 5.04
CA TYR A 110 -12.06 -4.95 5.03
C TYR A 110 -12.71 -4.93 3.64
N LEU A 111 -11.95 -4.62 2.58
CA LEU A 111 -12.45 -4.62 1.21
C LEU A 111 -12.94 -5.99 0.76
N PHE A 112 -12.18 -7.05 1.10
CA PHE A 112 -12.56 -8.43 0.84
C PHE A 112 -13.88 -8.79 1.52
N TYR A 113 -14.05 -8.41 2.79
CA TYR A 113 -15.29 -8.67 3.53
C TYR A 113 -16.49 -7.96 2.90
N LYS A 114 -16.32 -6.69 2.48
CA LYS A 114 -17.38 -5.90 1.83
C LYS A 114 -17.80 -6.48 0.48
N ASN A 115 -16.85 -7.03 -0.28
CA ASN A 115 -17.04 -7.55 -1.63
C ASN A 115 -17.18 -9.10 -1.66
N ILE A 116 -17.42 -9.75 -0.52
CA ILE A 116 -17.46 -11.22 -0.45
C ILE A 116 -18.57 -11.85 -1.30
N ASN A 117 -19.66 -11.08 -1.51
CA ASN A 117 -20.85 -11.49 -2.24
C ASN A 117 -20.84 -11.04 -3.71
N THR A 118 -19.82 -10.29 -4.16
CA THR A 118 -19.72 -9.87 -5.56
C THR A 118 -19.00 -10.93 -6.39
N PRO A 119 -19.54 -11.31 -7.56
CA PRO A 119 -18.98 -12.41 -8.35
C PRO A 119 -17.65 -12.07 -9.07
N ASP A 120 -17.29 -10.79 -9.18
CA ASP A 120 -16.07 -10.35 -9.87
C ASP A 120 -14.94 -10.04 -8.89
N SER A 121 -13.86 -10.84 -8.93
CA SER A 121 -12.66 -10.67 -8.10
C SER A 121 -11.63 -9.72 -8.69
N THR A 122 -11.90 -9.14 -9.86
CA THR A 122 -10.95 -8.29 -10.59
C THR A 122 -10.52 -7.07 -9.79
N GLU A 123 -11.44 -6.38 -9.11
CA GLU A 123 -11.13 -5.22 -8.24
C GLU A 123 -10.09 -5.60 -7.17
N LEU A 124 -10.30 -6.74 -6.50
CA LEU A 124 -9.45 -7.21 -5.42
C LEU A 124 -8.06 -7.62 -5.93
N ILE A 125 -7.99 -8.25 -7.11
CA ILE A 125 -6.73 -8.64 -7.74
C ILE A 125 -5.93 -7.39 -8.17
N SER A 126 -6.60 -6.42 -8.81
CA SER A 126 -5.99 -5.14 -9.17
C SER A 126 -5.47 -4.42 -7.93
N PHE A 127 -6.27 -4.32 -6.87
CA PHE A 127 -5.84 -3.70 -5.62
C PHE A 127 -4.59 -4.39 -5.04
N LEU A 128 -4.58 -5.73 -4.93
CA LEU A 128 -3.44 -6.48 -4.41
C LEU A 128 -2.16 -6.23 -5.21
N THR A 129 -2.23 -6.35 -6.53
CA THR A 129 -1.07 -6.20 -7.42
C THR A 129 -0.49 -4.78 -7.37
N ILE A 130 -1.35 -3.76 -7.33
CA ILE A 130 -0.96 -2.36 -7.18
C ILE A 130 -0.28 -2.12 -5.83
N ILE A 131 -0.89 -2.57 -4.73
CA ILE A 131 -0.34 -2.34 -3.38
C ILE A 131 1.01 -3.04 -3.22
N ILE A 132 1.11 -4.31 -3.58
CA ILE A 132 2.36 -5.07 -3.46
C ILE A 132 3.46 -4.38 -4.27
N GLY A 133 3.19 -4.03 -5.53
CA GLY A 133 4.16 -3.33 -6.36
C GLY A 133 4.57 -1.98 -5.79
N SER A 134 3.59 -1.17 -5.34
CA SER A 134 3.86 0.16 -4.78
C SER A 134 4.71 0.11 -3.51
N ILE A 135 4.47 -0.87 -2.63
CA ILE A 135 5.27 -1.02 -1.41
C ILE A 135 6.71 -1.43 -1.73
N LEU A 136 6.91 -2.35 -2.69
CA LEU A 136 8.25 -2.76 -3.12
C LEU A 136 9.03 -1.62 -3.78
N ILE A 137 8.35 -0.79 -4.58
CA ILE A 137 8.98 0.42 -5.17
C ILE A 137 9.35 1.41 -4.08
N PHE A 138 8.45 1.64 -3.11
CA PHE A 138 8.72 2.50 -1.96
C PHE A 138 9.96 2.04 -1.19
N ASP A 139 10.03 0.75 -0.86
CA ASP A 139 11.15 0.16 -0.13
C ASP A 139 12.49 0.32 -0.87
N PHE A 140 12.50 0.11 -2.20
CA PHE A 140 13.68 0.36 -3.01
C PHE A 140 14.11 1.83 -3.01
N VAL A 141 13.15 2.75 -3.20
CA VAL A 141 13.43 4.20 -3.18
C VAL A 141 13.96 4.63 -1.81
N TYR A 142 13.35 4.14 -0.74
CA TYR A 142 13.81 4.40 0.63
C TYR A 142 15.26 3.90 0.82
N TYR A 143 15.57 2.67 0.39
CA TYR A 143 16.92 2.11 0.47
C TYR A 143 17.98 2.94 -0.28
N ILE A 144 17.68 3.41 -1.50
CA ILE A 144 18.60 4.27 -2.25
C ILE A 144 18.79 5.61 -1.55
N LEU A 145 17.70 6.22 -1.08
CA LEU A 145 17.78 7.51 -0.43
C LEU A 145 18.52 7.42 0.91
N SER A 146 18.26 6.41 1.71
CA SER A 146 18.95 6.20 3.00
C SER A 146 20.43 5.90 2.85
N SER A 147 20.84 5.23 1.76
CA SER A 147 22.25 4.91 1.50
C SER A 147 23.04 6.09 0.92
N ASN A 148 22.39 7.02 0.21
CA ASN A 148 23.07 8.11 -0.51
C ASN A 148 22.88 9.49 0.12
N LEU A 149 21.81 9.73 0.87
CA LEU A 149 21.56 11.01 1.51
C LEU A 149 22.07 10.98 2.96
N THR A 150 23.07 11.80 3.24
CA THR A 150 23.55 12.09 4.61
C THR A 150 22.64 13.12 5.29
N ILE A 151 21.33 12.92 5.24
CA ILE A 151 20.37 13.75 5.97
C ILE A 151 20.27 13.18 7.39
N SER A 152 20.44 14.02 8.40
CA SER A 152 20.45 13.61 9.82
C SER A 152 19.09 13.15 10.36
N MET A 153 18.03 13.24 9.56
CA MET A 153 16.66 12.88 9.96
C MET A 153 16.06 11.86 8.99
N ASP A 154 15.98 10.61 9.43
CA ASP A 154 15.36 9.49 8.68
C ASP A 154 13.92 9.76 8.28
N PHE A 155 13.20 10.57 9.05
CA PHE A 155 11.85 11.01 8.74
C PHE A 155 11.75 11.80 7.43
N ILE A 156 12.75 12.63 7.12
CA ILE A 156 12.76 13.42 5.87
C ILE A 156 13.01 12.50 4.68
N ILE A 157 13.94 11.56 4.82
CA ILE A 157 14.24 10.54 3.80
C ILE A 157 12.97 9.71 3.52
N TYR A 158 12.26 9.31 4.57
CA TYR A 158 10.98 8.63 4.46
C TYR A 158 9.94 9.48 3.71
N ALA A 159 9.75 10.75 4.10
CA ALA A 159 8.75 11.62 3.51
C ALA A 159 8.98 11.82 2.00
N ILE A 160 10.26 11.90 1.59
CA ILE A 160 10.64 11.95 0.16
C ILE A 160 10.31 10.62 -0.52
N ALA A 161 10.68 9.48 0.08
CA ALA A 161 10.36 8.17 -0.47
C ALA A 161 8.84 7.94 -0.59
N PHE A 162 8.06 8.46 0.36
CA PHE A 162 6.60 8.32 0.38
C PHE A 162 5.93 8.99 -0.82
N ILE A 163 6.55 9.99 -1.46
CA ILE A 163 6.07 10.57 -2.71
C ILE A 163 5.99 9.51 -3.81
N SER A 164 6.96 8.59 -3.90
CA SER A 164 6.90 7.51 -4.89
C SER A 164 5.70 6.60 -4.63
N PHE A 165 5.45 6.25 -3.37
CA PHE A 165 4.29 5.46 -2.97
C PHE A 165 2.97 6.12 -3.38
N ILE A 166 2.83 7.43 -3.14
CA ILE A 166 1.66 8.21 -3.55
C ILE A 166 1.46 8.16 -5.08
N VAL A 167 2.53 8.34 -5.86
CA VAL A 167 2.44 8.34 -7.33
C VAL A 167 1.98 6.97 -7.86
N PHE A 168 2.55 5.88 -7.36
CA PHE A 168 2.18 4.52 -7.83
C PHE A 168 0.79 4.09 -7.34
N THR A 169 0.38 4.49 -6.15
CA THR A 169 -1.00 4.27 -5.69
C THR A 169 -2.02 5.13 -6.44
N PHE A 170 -1.64 6.33 -6.91
CA PHE A 170 -2.47 7.13 -7.81
C PHE A 170 -2.66 6.45 -9.17
N LEU A 171 -1.61 5.88 -9.75
CA LEU A 171 -1.74 5.01 -10.94
C LEU A 171 -2.67 3.81 -10.66
N GLY A 172 -2.61 3.30 -9.44
CA GLY A 172 -3.55 2.28 -8.98
C GLY A 172 -5.00 2.72 -8.97
N SER A 173 -5.28 3.93 -8.48
CA SER A 173 -6.62 4.52 -8.53
C SER A 173 -7.14 4.70 -9.95
N TYR A 174 -6.25 5.08 -10.88
CA TYR A 174 -6.57 5.17 -12.30
C TYR A 174 -6.98 3.80 -12.87
N SER A 175 -6.22 2.75 -12.53
CA SER A 175 -6.52 1.37 -12.94
C SER A 175 -7.89 0.91 -12.46
N LEU A 176 -8.21 1.16 -11.18
CA LEU A 176 -9.52 0.83 -10.60
C LEU A 176 -10.66 1.66 -11.22
N ALA A 177 -10.42 2.94 -11.51
CA ALA A 177 -11.39 3.80 -12.20
C ALA A 177 -11.66 3.32 -13.64
N ALA A 178 -10.61 2.91 -14.36
CA ALA A 178 -10.71 2.38 -15.72
C ALA A 178 -11.47 1.05 -15.77
N TRP A 179 -11.25 0.17 -14.78
CA TRP A 179 -12.04 -1.05 -14.59
C TRP A 179 -13.50 -0.72 -14.27
N TYR A 180 -13.76 0.15 -13.29
CA TYR A 180 -15.12 0.47 -12.84
C TYR A 180 -15.99 1.06 -13.96
N LEU A 181 -15.43 1.94 -14.79
CA LEU A 181 -16.12 2.54 -15.93
C LEU A 181 -16.07 1.67 -17.20
N SER A 182 -15.51 0.46 -17.13
CA SER A 182 -15.37 -0.47 -18.26
C SER A 182 -14.69 0.17 -19.48
N VAL A 183 -13.74 1.09 -19.26
CA VAL A 183 -13.12 1.88 -20.33
C VAL A 183 -12.26 1.00 -21.23
N SER A 184 -11.40 0.17 -20.62
CA SER A 184 -10.55 -0.77 -21.36
C SER A 184 -10.01 -1.84 -20.43
N SER A 185 -10.26 -3.11 -20.76
CA SER A 185 -9.75 -4.24 -19.98
C SER A 185 -8.24 -4.42 -20.06
N THR A 186 -7.65 -4.07 -21.20
CA THR A 186 -6.20 -4.13 -21.39
C THR A 186 -5.48 -3.10 -20.54
N MET A 187 -6.10 -1.93 -20.32
CA MET A 187 -5.47 -0.82 -19.61
C MET A 187 -5.30 -1.09 -18.12
N TYR A 188 -6.35 -1.55 -17.43
CA TYR A 188 -6.26 -1.81 -15.99
C TYR A 188 -5.35 -3.02 -15.70
N ILE A 189 -5.35 -4.05 -16.56
CA ILE A 189 -4.43 -5.19 -16.43
C ILE A 189 -2.99 -4.73 -16.62
N PHE A 190 -2.71 -3.94 -17.67
CA PHE A 190 -1.37 -3.47 -17.98
C PHE A 190 -0.80 -2.61 -16.84
N ILE A 191 -1.57 -1.68 -16.29
CA ILE A 191 -1.11 -0.83 -15.18
C ILE A 191 -0.87 -1.68 -13.93
N SER A 192 -1.82 -2.54 -13.55
CA SER A 192 -1.72 -3.33 -12.32
C SER A 192 -0.55 -4.32 -12.36
N CYS A 193 -0.38 -5.04 -13.48
CA CYS A 193 0.76 -5.94 -13.68
C CYS A 193 2.07 -5.18 -13.86
N GLY A 194 2.08 -4.03 -14.53
CA GLY A 194 3.26 -3.22 -14.75
C GLY A 194 3.85 -2.70 -13.43
N VAL A 195 3.01 -2.19 -12.53
CA VAL A 195 3.43 -1.74 -11.19
C VAL A 195 4.00 -2.90 -10.37
N LEU A 196 3.38 -4.08 -10.43
CA LEU A 196 3.89 -5.27 -9.75
C LEU A 196 5.24 -5.71 -10.31
N LEU A 197 5.38 -5.83 -11.64
CA LEU A 197 6.62 -6.25 -12.30
C LEU A 197 7.76 -5.26 -12.03
N LEU A 198 7.47 -3.95 -12.06
CA LEU A 198 8.42 -2.92 -11.68
C LEU A 198 8.86 -3.11 -10.21
N GLY A 199 7.93 -3.26 -9.27
CA GLY A 199 8.27 -3.49 -7.86
C GLY A 199 9.11 -4.75 -7.65
N VAL A 200 8.76 -5.87 -8.29
CA VAL A 200 9.53 -7.12 -8.19
C VAL A 200 10.93 -6.97 -8.78
N SER A 201 11.06 -6.35 -9.96
CA SER A 201 12.37 -6.13 -10.60
C SER A 201 13.27 -5.21 -9.75
N LEU A 202 12.73 -4.13 -9.19
CA LEU A 202 13.48 -3.25 -8.28
C LEU A 202 13.89 -3.96 -7.00
N ASN A 203 13.03 -4.82 -6.43
CA ASN A 203 13.38 -5.63 -5.27
C ASN A 203 14.52 -6.62 -5.58
N ILE A 204 14.53 -7.22 -6.77
CA ILE A 204 15.65 -8.08 -7.23
C ILE A 204 16.95 -7.28 -7.34
N VAL A 205 16.88 -6.07 -7.90
CA VAL A 205 18.05 -5.16 -7.99
C VAL A 205 18.53 -4.80 -6.59
N ARG A 206 17.62 -4.41 -5.68
CA ARG A 206 17.94 -4.07 -4.28
C ARG A 206 18.74 -5.17 -3.60
N ASN A 207 18.29 -6.41 -3.70
CA ASN A 207 18.93 -7.55 -3.01
C ASN A 207 20.34 -7.87 -3.52
N ARG A 208 20.73 -7.30 -4.67
CA ARG A 208 22.07 -7.44 -5.27
C ARG A 208 23.00 -6.25 -4.98
N LEU A 209 22.46 -5.11 -4.57
CA LEU A 209 23.21 -3.92 -4.14
C LEU A 209 23.64 -4.10 -2.68
#